data_AF-U4V009-F1
#
_entry.id   AF-U4V009-F1
#
_cell.length_a   1.000
_cell.length_b   1.000
_cell.length_c   1.000
_cell.angle_alpha   90.00
_cell.angle_beta   90.00
_cell.angle_gamma   90.00
#
_symmetry.space_group_name_H-M   'P 1'
#
loop_
_entity.id
_entity.type
_entity.pdbx_description
1 polymer ?
#
loop_
_entity_poly.entity_id
_entity_poly.type
_entity_poly.pdbx_seq_one_letter_code
_entity_poly.pdbx_strand_id
1 'polypeptide(L)'
;MLVRVAVVVSLLCSVAVAQEAGQKAQAAHKHFYCHHIIPLMADADGAKLLEQHENHVWAGIREARKMMTEIEKFQGANQEDWLKHAPANWGYYLNAGPSEDFVIGMLYEQVRGVVERQILQEEDGRYISNIALYQENARASYDENGCKDLK
;
A
#
# COMPACT_ATOMS: atom_id res chain seq x y z
N MET A 1 -38.38 8.78 21.31
CA MET A 1 -37.41 9.58 20.51
C MET A 1 -35.94 9.21 20.73
N LEU A 2 -35.55 8.48 21.79
CA LEU A 2 -34.16 8.08 22.03
C LEU A 2 -33.62 7.02 21.06
N VAL A 3 -34.47 6.09 20.58
CA VAL A 3 -34.04 4.98 19.70
C VAL A 3 -33.60 5.45 18.30
N ARG A 4 -34.18 6.53 17.76
CA ARG A 4 -33.84 7.05 16.43
C ARG A 4 -32.52 7.84 16.41
N VAL A 5 -32.11 8.41 17.54
CA VAL A 5 -30.84 9.17 17.63
C VAL A 5 -29.65 8.23 17.71
N ALA A 6 -29.77 7.10 18.42
CA ALA A 6 -28.71 6.10 18.51
C ALA A 6 -28.34 5.51 17.13
N VAL A 7 -29.34 5.15 16.32
CA VAL A 7 -29.12 4.52 14.99
C VAL A 7 -28.42 5.46 14.00
N VAL A 8 -28.75 6.76 14.02
CA VAL A 8 -28.12 7.76 13.12
C VAL A 8 -26.66 8.02 13.51
N VAL A 9 -26.33 8.00 14.81
CA VAL A 9 -24.95 8.14 15.29
C VAL A 9 -24.11 6.90 14.94
N SER A 10 -24.68 5.70 15.03
CA SER A 10 -23.99 4.45 14.65
C SER A 10 -23.62 4.40 13.16
N LEU A 11 -24.52 4.87 12.30
CA LEU A 11 -24.32 4.89 10.84
C LEU A 11 -23.33 5.97 10.39
N LEU A 12 -23.26 7.11 11.06
CA LEU A 12 -22.27 8.15 10.74
C LEU A 12 -20.85 7.75 11.19
N CYS A 13 -20.73 7.04 12.31
CA CYS A 13 -19.45 6.52 12.78
C CYS A 13 -18.91 5.40 11.87
N SER A 14 -19.74 4.58 11.24
CA SER A 14 -19.24 3.51 10.36
C SER A 14 -18.70 4.00 9.02
N VAL A 15 -19.23 5.10 8.46
CA VAL A 15 -18.82 5.63 7.14
C VAL A 15 -17.50 6.42 7.25
N ALA A 16 -17.29 7.13 8.36
CA ALA A 16 -16.03 7.84 8.59
C ALA A 16 -14.84 6.90 8.79
N VAL A 17 -15.08 5.67 9.27
CA VAL A 17 -14.00 4.80 9.76
C VAL A 17 -13.51 3.79 8.71
N ALA A 18 -14.35 3.40 7.76
CA ALA A 18 -13.90 2.59 6.62
C ALA A 18 -12.95 3.40 5.69
N GLN A 19 -13.24 4.70 5.52
CA GLN A 19 -12.38 5.65 4.84
C GLN A 19 -10.96 5.69 5.46
N GLU A 20 -10.85 5.55 6.79
CA GLU A 20 -9.57 5.52 7.48
C GLU A 20 -8.77 4.25 7.12
N ALA A 21 -9.39 3.07 7.11
CA ALA A 21 -8.72 1.83 6.70
C ALA A 21 -8.19 1.93 5.26
N GLY A 22 -9.00 2.41 4.31
CA GLY A 22 -8.59 2.63 2.92
C GLY A 22 -7.42 3.62 2.77
N GLN A 23 -7.44 4.72 3.53
CA GLN A 23 -6.33 5.68 3.55
C GLN A 23 -5.03 5.07 4.08
N LYS A 24 -5.12 4.22 5.12
CA LYS A 24 -3.96 3.48 5.65
C LYS A 24 -3.44 2.45 4.66
N ALA A 25 -4.32 1.74 3.95
CA ALA A 25 -3.94 0.83 2.88
C ALA A 25 -3.19 1.57 1.75
N GLN A 26 -3.69 2.73 1.33
CA GLN A 26 -3.04 3.54 0.29
C GLN A 26 -1.67 4.08 0.75
N ALA A 27 -1.55 4.50 2.01
CA ALA A 27 -0.28 4.94 2.58
C ALA A 27 0.73 3.79 2.65
N ALA A 28 0.31 2.61 3.11
CA ALA A 28 1.14 1.40 3.12
C ALA A 28 1.62 1.03 1.71
N HIS A 29 0.72 1.06 0.72
CA HIS A 29 1.06 0.81 -0.67
C HIS A 29 2.15 1.76 -1.18
N LYS A 30 2.02 3.07 -0.96
CA LYS A 30 3.01 4.06 -1.40
C LYS A 30 4.40 3.78 -0.80
N HIS A 31 4.45 3.48 0.49
CA HIS A 31 5.69 3.14 1.15
C HIS A 31 6.32 1.85 0.60
N PHE A 32 5.56 0.77 0.46
CA PHE A 32 6.08 -0.47 -0.14
C PHE A 32 6.51 -0.26 -1.59
N TYR A 33 5.81 0.57 -2.36
CA TYR A 33 6.15 0.89 -3.73
C TYR A 33 7.51 1.59 -3.82
N CYS A 34 7.71 2.64 -3.02
CA CYS A 34 8.99 3.35 -2.93
C CYS A 34 10.11 2.42 -2.44
N HIS A 35 9.84 1.55 -1.46
CA HIS A 35 10.79 0.55 -1.00
C HIS A 35 11.28 -0.36 -2.14
N HIS A 36 10.37 -0.88 -2.96
CA HIS A 36 10.70 -1.79 -4.06
C HIS A 36 11.38 -1.11 -5.25
N ILE A 37 11.20 0.20 -5.42
CA ILE A 37 11.84 0.96 -6.51
C ILE A 37 13.30 1.31 -6.22
N ILE A 38 13.62 1.69 -4.98
CA ILE A 38 14.96 2.19 -4.63
C ILE A 38 16.09 1.24 -5.10
N PRO A 39 16.02 -0.08 -4.89
CA PRO A 39 17.04 -1.01 -5.38
C PRO A 39 17.22 -1.02 -6.91
N LEU A 40 16.23 -0.55 -7.68
CA LEU A 40 16.24 -0.52 -9.13
C LEU A 40 16.91 0.74 -9.71
N MET A 41 17.22 1.77 -8.90
CA MET A 41 17.65 3.09 -9.39
C MET A 41 19.15 3.22 -9.73
N ALA A 42 20.00 2.23 -9.42
CA ALA A 42 21.49 2.30 -9.48
C ALA A 42 22.15 3.45 -8.69
N ASP A 43 23.22 3.12 -7.95
CA ASP A 43 23.80 3.98 -6.92
C ASP A 43 24.55 5.22 -7.44
N ALA A 44 24.07 6.40 -7.05
CA ALA A 44 24.87 7.62 -6.90
C ALA A 44 24.90 8.12 -5.44
N ASP A 45 23.91 7.76 -4.61
CA ASP A 45 23.73 8.22 -3.21
C ASP A 45 23.41 7.05 -2.25
N GLY A 46 24.21 5.98 -2.30
CA GLY A 46 23.87 4.68 -1.69
C GLY A 46 23.50 4.71 -0.20
N ALA A 47 24.13 5.57 0.62
CA ALA A 47 23.81 5.63 2.05
C ALA A 47 22.43 6.24 2.34
N LYS A 48 22.05 7.30 1.61
CA LYS A 48 20.76 7.98 1.81
C LYS A 48 19.61 7.16 1.24
N LEU A 49 19.83 6.57 0.06
CA LEU A 49 18.85 5.67 -0.55
C LEU A 49 18.64 4.41 0.31
N LEU A 50 19.70 3.87 0.92
CA LEU A 50 19.58 2.75 1.86
C LEU A 50 18.73 3.13 3.08
N GLU A 51 18.98 4.28 3.70
CA GLU A 51 18.17 4.77 4.82
C GLU A 51 16.69 4.94 4.42
N GLN A 52 16.43 5.52 3.25
CA GLN A 52 15.06 5.67 2.73
C GLN A 52 14.40 4.32 2.45
N HIS A 53 15.14 3.36 1.90
CA HIS A 53 14.68 2.01 1.63
C HIS A 53 14.21 1.31 2.92
N GLU A 54 15.00 1.39 3.99
CA GLU A 54 14.64 0.86 5.31
C GLU A 54 13.45 1.62 5.92
N ASN A 55 13.46 2.94 5.86
CA ASN A 55 12.38 3.76 6.41
C ASN A 55 11.03 3.47 5.74
N HIS A 56 11.02 3.27 4.43
CA HIS A 56 9.81 2.95 3.70
C HIS A 56 9.24 1.58 4.05
N VAL A 57 10.03 0.52 4.20
CA VAL A 57 9.45 -0.78 4.61
C VAL A 57 8.83 -0.70 6.01
N TRP A 58 9.51 -0.05 6.96
CA TRP A 58 8.97 0.10 8.31
C TRP A 58 7.74 1.01 8.36
N ALA A 59 7.72 2.09 7.59
CA ALA A 59 6.55 2.94 7.48
C ALA A 59 5.36 2.21 6.83
N GLY A 60 5.61 1.44 5.77
CA GLY A 60 4.58 0.62 5.12
C GLY A 60 4.00 -0.42 6.08
N ILE A 61 4.82 -1.12 6.86
CA ILE A 61 4.37 -2.05 7.90
C ILE A 61 3.53 -1.32 8.95
N ARG A 62 3.95 -0.15 9.43
CA ARG A 62 3.18 0.63 10.41
C ARG A 62 1.80 1.03 9.88
N GLU A 63 1.71 1.52 8.65
CA GLU A 63 0.43 1.90 8.06
C GLU A 63 -0.44 0.67 7.78
N ALA A 64 0.14 -0.44 7.35
CA ALA A 64 -0.60 -1.70 7.18
C ALA A 64 -1.17 -2.20 8.51
N ARG A 65 -0.43 -2.13 9.62
CA ARG A 65 -0.96 -2.45 10.96
C ARG A 65 -2.11 -1.56 11.38
N LYS A 66 -2.02 -0.25 11.11
CA LYS A 66 -3.13 0.69 11.36
C LYS A 66 -4.36 0.32 10.52
N MET A 67 -4.18 -0.01 9.24
CA MET A 67 -5.24 -0.50 8.37
C MET A 67 -5.92 -1.75 8.97
N MET A 68 -5.15 -2.74 9.40
CA MET A 68 -5.64 -3.97 10.04
C MET A 68 -6.48 -3.65 11.28
N THR A 69 -5.95 -2.79 12.16
CA THR A 69 -6.64 -2.33 13.36
C THR A 69 -7.97 -1.66 13.03
N GLU A 70 -8.04 -0.82 11.99
CA GLU A 70 -9.31 -0.21 11.56
C GLU A 70 -10.30 -1.22 10.98
N ILE A 71 -9.82 -2.26 10.30
CA ILE A 71 -10.70 -3.31 9.77
C ILE A 71 -11.26 -4.19 10.87
N GLU A 72 -10.43 -4.58 11.85
CA GLU A 72 -10.85 -5.41 12.99
C GLU A 72 -11.92 -4.74 13.85
N LYS A 73 -11.87 -3.42 14.00
CA LYS A 73 -12.90 -2.66 14.73
C LYS A 73 -14.31 -2.76 14.11
N PHE A 74 -14.45 -3.10 12.82
CA PHE A 74 -15.74 -3.01 12.09
C PHE A 74 -15.97 -4.14 11.06
N GLN A 75 -15.63 -5.39 11.38
CA GLN A 75 -15.74 -6.58 10.50
C GLN A 75 -17.03 -6.72 9.66
N GLY A 76 -18.17 -6.12 10.06
CA GLY A 76 -19.43 -6.16 9.29
C GLY A 76 -19.71 -4.96 8.37
N ALA A 77 -19.19 -3.76 8.65
CA ALA A 77 -19.55 -2.52 7.93
C ALA A 77 -18.51 -2.10 6.87
N ASN A 78 -17.28 -2.63 6.95
CA ASN A 78 -16.15 -2.19 6.12
C ASN A 78 -16.05 -2.85 4.74
N GLN A 79 -16.96 -3.77 4.38
CA GLN A 79 -16.84 -4.55 3.16
C GLN A 79 -17.04 -3.72 1.88
N GLU A 80 -18.02 -2.83 1.85
CA GLU A 80 -18.35 -2.03 0.66
C GLU A 80 -17.30 -0.93 0.38
N ASP A 81 -16.71 -0.38 1.43
CA ASP A 81 -15.70 0.68 1.35
C ASP A 81 -14.30 0.13 1.06
N TRP A 82 -13.94 -1.03 1.64
CA TRP A 82 -12.75 -1.78 1.25
C TRP A 82 -12.74 -2.07 -0.24
N LEU A 83 -13.86 -2.54 -0.80
CA LEU A 83 -13.99 -2.80 -2.23
C LEU A 83 -13.81 -1.53 -3.10
N LYS A 84 -14.03 -0.35 -2.53
CA LYS A 84 -13.96 0.94 -3.23
C LYS A 84 -12.59 1.62 -3.11
N HIS A 85 -11.91 1.47 -1.97
CA HIS A 85 -10.72 2.25 -1.63
C HIS A 85 -9.45 1.41 -1.45
N ALA A 86 -9.58 0.11 -1.19
CA ALA A 86 -8.42 -0.75 -1.17
C ALA A 86 -7.82 -0.87 -2.58
N PRO A 87 -6.50 -1.04 -2.69
CA PRO A 87 -5.89 -1.46 -3.94
C PRO A 87 -6.59 -2.70 -4.49
N ALA A 88 -6.85 -2.72 -5.82
CA ALA A 88 -7.67 -3.76 -6.45
C ALA A 88 -7.17 -5.20 -6.21
N ASN A 89 -5.88 -5.36 -5.95
CA ASN A 89 -5.22 -6.64 -5.62
C ASN A 89 -5.50 -7.13 -4.18
N TRP A 90 -6.05 -6.31 -3.28
CA TRP A 90 -6.15 -6.60 -1.85
C TRP A 90 -7.53 -7.18 -1.45
N GLY A 91 -8.38 -7.56 -2.42
CA GLY A 91 -9.78 -7.97 -2.20
C GLY A 91 -10.02 -9.24 -1.36
N TYR A 92 -9.01 -10.08 -1.13
CA TYR A 92 -9.16 -11.38 -0.42
C TYR A 92 -9.20 -11.28 1.12
N TYR A 93 -8.91 -10.09 1.67
CA TYR A 93 -8.60 -9.91 3.09
C TYR A 93 -9.78 -10.16 4.05
N LEU A 94 -11.03 -9.99 3.61
CA LEU A 94 -12.20 -9.98 4.50
C LEU A 94 -12.81 -11.37 4.81
N ASN A 95 -12.39 -12.46 4.16
CA ASN A 95 -13.11 -13.75 4.19
C ASN A 95 -12.56 -14.80 5.17
N ALA A 96 -12.14 -14.40 6.37
CA ALA A 96 -11.39 -15.20 7.35
C ALA A 96 -9.94 -15.43 6.91
N GLY A 97 -9.07 -14.51 7.34
CA GLY A 97 -7.70 -14.44 6.89
C GLY A 97 -6.66 -14.87 7.95
N PRO A 98 -5.50 -15.37 7.52
CA PRO A 98 -4.31 -15.70 8.34
C PRO A 98 -3.77 -14.51 9.18
N SER A 99 -2.73 -14.74 9.99
CA SER A 99 -2.18 -13.74 10.94
C SER A 99 -1.89 -12.36 10.32
N GLU A 100 -1.89 -11.30 11.14
CA GLU A 100 -1.56 -9.94 10.71
C GLU A 100 -0.28 -9.88 9.85
N ASP A 101 0.79 -10.52 10.31
CA ASP A 101 2.06 -10.52 9.59
C ASP A 101 1.97 -11.23 8.23
N PHE A 102 1.16 -12.28 8.11
CA PHE A 102 0.93 -12.94 6.81
C PHE A 102 0.25 -11.98 5.85
N VAL A 103 -0.76 -11.24 6.32
CA VAL A 103 -1.48 -10.28 5.50
C VAL A 103 -0.53 -9.19 5.03
N ILE A 104 0.20 -8.56 5.94
CA ILE A 104 1.18 -7.52 5.61
C ILE A 104 2.22 -8.05 4.60
N GLY A 105 2.71 -9.28 4.79
CA GLY A 105 3.63 -9.93 3.85
C GLY A 105 3.02 -10.07 2.45
N MET A 106 1.77 -10.52 2.35
CA MET A 106 1.08 -10.61 1.08
C MET A 106 0.85 -9.25 0.43
N LEU A 107 0.50 -8.22 1.21
CA LEU A 107 0.35 -6.85 0.71
C LEU A 107 1.67 -6.33 0.12
N TYR A 108 2.77 -6.54 0.84
CA TYR A 108 4.12 -6.21 0.41
C TYR A 108 4.50 -6.92 -0.89
N GLU A 109 4.25 -8.23 -0.99
CA GLU A 109 4.53 -9.05 -2.16
C GLU A 109 3.70 -8.64 -3.39
N GLN A 110 2.45 -8.27 -3.17
CA GLN A 110 1.59 -7.79 -4.23
C GLN A 110 2.06 -6.45 -4.81
N VAL A 111 2.60 -5.56 -3.98
CA VAL A 111 3.20 -4.29 -4.44
C VAL A 111 4.49 -4.56 -5.24
N ARG A 112 5.30 -5.54 -4.83
CA ARG A 112 6.48 -5.97 -5.63
C ARG A 112 6.07 -6.31 -7.06
N GLY A 113 5.02 -7.12 -7.22
CA GLY A 113 4.54 -7.48 -8.56
C GLY A 113 4.01 -6.29 -9.38
N VAL A 114 3.49 -5.24 -8.74
CA VAL A 114 3.12 -3.99 -9.44
C VAL A 114 4.36 -3.27 -9.94
N VAL A 115 5.37 -3.11 -9.09
CA VAL A 115 6.65 -2.47 -9.45
C VAL A 115 7.34 -3.23 -10.58
N GLU A 116 7.39 -4.56 -10.51
CA GLU A 116 7.98 -5.39 -11.57
C GLU A 116 7.30 -5.14 -12.92
N ARG A 117 5.97 -5.13 -12.97
CA ARG A 117 5.23 -4.87 -14.22
C ARG A 117 5.42 -3.45 -14.74
N GLN A 118 5.54 -2.45 -13.86
CA GLN A 118 5.62 -1.05 -14.27
C GLN A 118 7.05 -0.61 -14.63
N ILE A 119 8.05 -1.17 -13.97
CA ILE A 119 9.44 -0.70 -14.10
C ILE A 119 10.28 -1.65 -14.95
N LEU A 120 10.04 -2.96 -14.82
CA LEU A 120 10.89 -3.99 -15.41
C LEU A 120 10.30 -4.63 -16.66
N GLN A 121 9.07 -4.30 -17.06
CA GLN A 121 8.38 -4.91 -18.19
C GLN A 121 7.91 -3.87 -19.21
N GLU A 122 7.91 -4.28 -20.47
CA GLU A 122 7.26 -3.60 -21.58
C GLU A 122 5.72 -3.77 -21.50
N GLU A 123 4.97 -3.00 -22.29
CA GLU A 123 3.49 -3.11 -22.31
C GLU A 123 2.98 -4.51 -22.69
N ASP A 124 3.77 -5.28 -23.45
CA ASP A 124 3.46 -6.66 -23.84
C ASP A 124 3.84 -7.71 -22.76
N GLY A 125 4.33 -7.27 -21.61
CA GLY A 125 4.72 -8.10 -20.47
C GLY A 125 6.11 -8.73 -20.57
N ARG A 126 6.88 -8.48 -21.64
CA ARG A 126 8.27 -8.93 -21.72
C ARG A 126 9.15 -8.10 -20.80
N TYR A 127 10.14 -8.74 -20.16
CA TYR A 127 11.11 -8.03 -19.34
C TYR A 127 12.02 -7.14 -20.19
N ILE A 128 12.26 -5.93 -19.69
CA ILE A 128 13.20 -4.97 -20.24
C ILE A 128 14.62 -5.49 -20.01
N SER A 129 15.30 -5.86 -21.10
CA SER A 129 16.68 -6.35 -21.03
C SER A 129 17.73 -5.24 -20.91
N ASN A 130 17.34 -3.99 -21.18
CA ASN A 130 18.22 -2.83 -21.09
C ASN A 130 18.25 -2.29 -19.66
N ILE A 131 19.39 -2.49 -18.99
CA ILE A 131 19.60 -2.06 -17.60
C ILE A 131 19.41 -0.55 -17.43
N ALA A 132 19.96 0.25 -18.34
CA ALA A 132 19.87 1.70 -18.24
C ALA A 132 18.42 2.18 -18.34
N LEU A 133 17.62 1.51 -19.19
CA LEU A 133 16.21 1.84 -19.41
C LEU A 133 15.37 1.57 -18.16
N TYR A 134 15.47 0.38 -17.55
CA TYR A 134 14.65 0.14 -16.35
C TYR A 134 15.13 0.99 -15.14
N GLN A 135 16.42 1.34 -15.07
CA GLN A 135 16.94 2.24 -14.02
C GLN A 135 16.43 3.67 -14.21
N GLU A 136 16.30 4.13 -15.46
CA GLU A 136 15.65 5.39 -15.78
C GLU A 136 14.18 5.39 -15.38
N ASN A 137 13.43 4.33 -15.73
CA ASN A 137 12.03 4.16 -15.32
C ASN A 137 11.89 4.17 -13.78
N ALA A 138 12.80 3.49 -13.07
CA ALA A 138 12.82 3.47 -11.61
C ALA A 138 13.01 4.87 -11.01
N ARG A 139 13.95 5.65 -11.56
CA ARG A 139 14.19 7.03 -11.11
C ARG A 139 13.01 7.95 -11.39
N ALA A 140 12.44 7.88 -12.58
CA ALA A 140 11.24 8.63 -12.94
C ALA A 140 10.08 8.31 -11.98
N SER A 141 9.82 7.02 -11.75
CA SER A 141 8.75 6.59 -10.86
C SER A 141 8.99 6.96 -9.39
N TYR A 142 10.23 6.92 -8.91
CA TYR A 142 10.60 7.40 -7.58
C TYR A 142 10.24 8.88 -7.39
N ASP A 143 10.54 9.73 -8.37
CA ASP A 143 10.24 11.15 -8.34
C ASP A 143 8.72 11.42 -8.47
N GLU A 144 8.05 10.75 -9.41
CA GLU A 144 6.60 10.89 -9.65
C GLU A 144 5.75 10.48 -8.44
N ASN A 145 6.20 9.47 -7.69
CA ASN A 145 5.53 9.02 -6.48
C ASN A 145 5.95 9.81 -5.23
N GLY A 146 6.83 10.81 -5.37
CA GLY A 146 7.28 11.65 -4.26
C GLY A 146 8.01 10.87 -3.17
N CYS A 147 8.67 9.75 -3.53
CA CYS A 147 9.27 8.83 -2.57
C CYS A 147 10.30 9.52 -1.67
N LYS A 148 11.01 10.52 -2.21
CA LYS A 148 12.00 11.31 -1.47
C LYS A 148 11.43 12.02 -0.24
N ASP A 149 10.20 12.52 -0.36
CA ASP A 149 9.57 13.38 0.64
C ASP A 149 8.51 12.64 1.47
N LEU A 150 8.25 11.37 1.14
CA LEU A 150 7.29 10.51 1.81
C LEU A 150 7.84 10.05 3.17
N LYS A 151 7.19 10.49 4.26
CA LYS A 151 7.58 10.21 5.66
C LYS A 151 6.69 9.17 6.33
#